data_AF-A0A7V3FTI5-F1
#
_entry.id   AF-A0A7V3FTI5-F1
#
_cell.length_a   1.000
_cell.length_b   1.000
_cell.length_c   1.000
_cell.angle_alpha   90.00
_cell.angle_beta   90.00
_cell.angle_gamma   90.00
#
_symmetry.space_group_name_H-M   'P 1'
#
loop_
_entity.id
_entity.type
_entity.pdbx_description
1 polymer ?
#
loop_
_entity_poly.entity_id
_entity_poly.type
_entity_poly.pdbx_seq_one_letter_code
_entity_poly.pdbx_strand_id
1 'polypeptide(L)' 'MSVNIKELLGAQADTLLNHTCKTISKDNIHLPGSDFVDRIFQQSNRNPQVLRSLQQLYGTGRLGNTGYMSILPVDQGI' A
#
# COMPACT_ATOMS: atom_id res chain seq x y z
N MET A 1 -6.84 7.94 -29.36
CA MET A 1 -7.63 9.07 -28.84
C MET A 1 -7.36 9.19 -27.35
N SER A 2 -6.90 10.34 -26.87
CA SER A 2 -6.79 10.60 -25.43
C SER A 2 -8.20 10.72 -24.85
N VAL A 3 -8.53 9.89 -23.87
CA VAL A 3 -9.84 9.93 -23.23
C VAL A 3 -9.90 11.14 -22.30
N ASN A 4 -10.88 12.03 -22.51
CA ASN A 4 -11.11 13.18 -21.63
C ASN A 4 -11.82 12.69 -20.36
N ILE A 5 -11.08 12.63 -19.24
CA ILE A 5 -11.61 12.11 -17.98
C ILE A 5 -12.82 12.90 -17.46
N LYS A 6 -12.91 14.20 -17.75
CA LYS A 6 -14.06 15.02 -17.34
C LYS A 6 -15.32 14.65 -18.10
N GLU A 7 -15.20 14.31 -19.39
CA GLU A 7 -16.33 13.86 -20.20
C GLU A 7 -16.83 12.49 -19.75
N LEU A 8 -15.92 11.57 -19.40
CA LEU A 8 -16.29 10.26 -18.86
C LEU A 8 -17.05 10.34 -17.54
N LEU A 9 -16.64 11.26 -16.66
CA LEU A 9 -17.22 11.42 -15.33
C LEU A 9 -18.47 12.31 -15.33
N GLY A 10 -18.72 13.04 -16.43
CA GLY A 10 -19.91 13.86 -16.63
C GLY A 10 -20.21 14.78 -15.45
N ALA A 11 -21.44 14.72 -14.94
CA ALA A 11 -21.90 15.56 -13.84
C ALA A 11 -21.15 15.35 -12.51
N GLN A 12 -20.48 14.21 -12.33
CA GLN A 12 -19.72 13.89 -11.11
C GLN A 12 -18.25 14.29 -11.20
N ALA A 13 -17.80 14.83 -12.35
CA ALA A 13 -16.39 15.14 -12.57
C ALA A 13 -15.84 16.08 -11.49
N ASP A 14 -16.57 17.13 -11.13
CA ASP A 14 -16.11 18.10 -10.13
C ASP A 14 -16.04 17.48 -8.72
N THR A 15 -17.07 16.75 -8.31
CA THR A 15 -17.13 16.16 -6.97
C THR A 15 -16.10 15.06 -6.78
N LEU A 16 -15.82 14.24 -7.81
CA LEU A 16 -14.86 13.14 -7.72
C LEU A 16 -13.41 13.60 -7.83
N LEU A 17 -13.10 14.52 -8.76
CA LEU A 17 -11.73 14.96 -9.00
C LEU A 17 -11.22 15.91 -7.93
N ASN A 18 -12.10 16.70 -7.31
CA ASN A 18 -11.74 17.66 -6.27
C ASN A 18 -12.04 17.16 -4.84
N HIS A 19 -12.48 15.90 -4.68
CA HIS A 19 -12.74 15.36 -3.35
C HIS A 19 -11.46 15.30 -2.51
N THR A 20 -11.49 15.92 -1.33
CA THR A 20 -10.49 15.73 -0.29
C THR A 20 -11.16 15.04 0.89
N CYS A 21 -10.64 13.87 1.28
CA CYS A 21 -11.14 13.13 2.44
C CYS A 21 -10.96 13.98 3.71
N LYS A 22 -12.05 14.21 4.45
CA LYS A 22 -12.05 14.92 5.74
C LYS A 22 -12.17 13.99 6.94
N THR A 23 -12.43 12.70 6.71
CA THR A 23 -12.75 11.74 7.76
C THR A 23 -11.50 11.17 8.43
N ILE A 24 -10.43 10.92 7.67
CA ILE A 24 -9.18 10.35 8.17
C ILE A 24 -8.05 11.29 7.77
N SER A 25 -7.32 11.83 8.76
CA SER A 25 -6.15 12.66 8.48
C SER A 25 -5.06 11.85 7.79
N LYS A 26 -4.35 12.48 6.85
CA LYS A 26 -3.18 11.91 6.18
C LYS A 26 -2.10 11.48 7.18
N ASP A 27 -1.98 12.17 8.30
CA ASP A 27 -0.98 11.87 9.33
C ASP A 27 -1.22 10.54 10.04
N ASN A 28 -2.45 10.02 10.01
CA ASN A 28 -2.79 8.72 10.57
C ASN A 28 -2.47 7.55 9.61
N ILE A 29 -1.97 7.83 8.40
CA ILE A 29 -1.67 6.81 7.39
C ILE A 29 -0.20 6.43 7.47
N HIS A 30 0.04 5.15 7.75
CA HIS A 30 1.39 4.58 7.69
C HIS A 30 1.84 4.42 6.24
N LEU A 31 2.65 5.36 5.76
CA LEU A 31 3.22 5.31 4.42
C LEU A 31 4.29 4.23 4.29
N PRO A 32 4.37 3.54 3.15
CA PRO A 32 5.42 2.56 2.88
C PRO A 32 6.78 3.25 2.71
N GLY A 33 7.83 2.52 3.04
CA GLY A 33 9.22 2.97 2.95
C GLY A 33 10.18 1.82 3.21
N SER A 34 11.48 2.07 3.04
CA SER A 34 12.52 1.08 3.32
C SER A 34 12.60 0.68 4.79
N ASP A 35 12.10 1.53 5.68
CA ASP A 35 12.04 1.36 7.12
C ASP A 35 10.72 0.73 7.62
N PHE A 36 9.83 0.29 6.72
CA PHE A 36 8.45 -0.05 7.07
C PHE A 36 8.35 -1.17 8.11
N VAL A 37 9.23 -2.18 8.04
CA VAL A 37 9.21 -3.29 9.01
C VAL A 37 9.59 -2.82 10.41
N ASP A 38 10.62 -2.01 10.51
CA ASP A 38 11.08 -1.45 11.78
C ASP A 38 10.05 -0.45 12.34
N ARG A 39 9.57 0.48 11.51
CA ARG A 39 8.63 1.52 11.96
C ARG A 39 7.25 0.96 12.34
N ILE A 40 6.74 -0.05 11.63
CA ILE A 40 5.35 -0.52 11.80
C ILE A 40 5.24 -1.84 12.56
N PHE A 41 6.08 -2.83 12.27
CA PHE A 41 5.93 -4.16 12.86
C PHE A 41 6.74 -4.36 14.14
N GLN A 42 7.87 -3.66 14.32
CA GLN A 42 8.72 -3.82 15.50
C GLN A 42 7.99 -3.51 16.81
N GLN A 43 7.10 -2.52 16.82
CA GLN A 43 6.36 -2.11 18.02
C GLN A 43 5.20 -3.04 18.40
N SER A 44 4.98 -4.12 17.65
CA SER A 44 3.91 -5.09 17.90
C SER A 44 4.38 -6.28 18.74
N ASN A 45 3.46 -7.14 19.17
CA ASN A 45 3.76 -8.38 19.90
C ASN A 45 4.34 -9.51 18.98
N ARG A 46 5.02 -9.15 17.89
CA ARG A 46 5.66 -10.10 16.97
C ARG A 46 7.04 -10.45 17.49
N ASN A 47 7.35 -11.73 17.56
CA ASN A 47 8.68 -12.18 17.97
C ASN A 47 9.74 -11.86 16.89
N PRO A 48 11.04 -11.90 17.24
CA PRO A 48 12.12 -11.63 16.29
C PRO A 48 12.14 -12.55 15.06
N GLN A 49 11.63 -13.78 15.19
CA GLN A 49 11.54 -14.70 14.05
C GLN A 49 10.54 -14.22 13.01
N VAL A 50 9.37 -13.77 13.44
CA VAL A 50 8.32 -13.20 12.57
C VAL A 50 8.82 -11.91 11.93
N LEU A 51 9.48 -11.03 12.68
CA LEU A 51 10.04 -9.79 12.13
C LEU A 51 11.08 -10.07 11.03
N ARG A 52 11.95 -11.06 11.23
CA ARG A 52 12.91 -11.50 10.21
C ARG A 52 12.22 -12.03 8.95
N SER A 53 11.18 -12.86 9.11
CA SER A 53 10.41 -13.38 7.97
C SER A 53 9.72 -12.25 7.21
N LEU A 54 9.14 -11.27 7.91
CA LEU A 54 8.58 -10.07 7.27
C LEU A 54 9.65 -9.29 6.52
N GLN A 55 10.82 -9.07 7.11
CA GLN A 55 11.93 -8.38 6.43
C GLN A 55 12.37 -9.10 5.15
N GLN A 56 12.39 -10.44 5.14
CA GLN A 56 12.69 -11.20 3.92
C GLN A 56 11.62 -10.99 2.84
N LEU A 57 10.33 -10.99 3.21
CA LEU A 57 9.24 -10.73 2.27
C LEU A 57 9.29 -9.31 1.70
N TYR A 58 9.45 -8.30 2.56
CA TYR A 58 9.49 -6.90 2.16
C TYR A 58 10.82 -6.49 1.50
N GLY A 59 11.90 -7.24 1.71
CA GLY A 59 13.24 -6.95 1.18
C GLY A 59 13.58 -7.60 -0.16
N THR A 60 12.68 -8.41 -0.73
CA THR A 60 12.95 -9.21 -1.94
C THR A 60 12.00 -8.89 -3.10
N GLY A 61 12.36 -9.34 -4.30
CA GLY A 61 11.56 -9.15 -5.51
C GLY A 61 11.57 -7.71 -6.05
N ARG A 62 10.63 -7.42 -6.96
CA ARG A 62 10.58 -6.13 -7.68
C ARG A 62 10.25 -4.92 -6.79
N LEU A 63 9.59 -5.16 -5.65
CA LEU A 63 9.18 -4.12 -4.70
C LEU A 63 10.04 -4.13 -3.42
N GLY A 64 11.17 -4.85 -3.43
CA GLY A 64 12.05 -4.95 -2.28
C GLY A 64 12.45 -3.58 -1.71
N ASN A 65 12.37 -3.43 -0.39
CA ASN A 65 12.71 -2.22 0.38
C ASN A 65 11.91 -0.97 0.00
N THR A 66 10.78 -1.10 -0.71
CA THR A 66 9.87 0.03 -0.97
C THR A 66 8.81 0.18 0.11
N GLY A 67 8.65 -0.83 0.99
CA GLY A 67 7.52 -0.95 1.91
C GLY A 67 6.24 -1.47 1.26
N TYR A 68 6.23 -1.68 -0.07
CA TYR A 68 5.17 -2.39 -0.77
C TYR A 68 5.49 -3.89 -0.87
N MET A 69 4.46 -4.72 -0.84
CA MET A 69 4.56 -6.16 -1.00
C MET A 69 3.57 -6.61 -2.08
N SER A 70 4.04 -7.39 -3.04
CA SER A 70 3.22 -7.98 -4.09
C SER A 70 3.20 -9.49 -3.91
N ILE A 71 2.04 -10.03 -3.51
CA ILE A 71 1.81 -11.47 -3.43
C ILE A 71 0.87 -11.84 -4.56
N LEU A 72 1.33 -12.71 -5.47
CA LEU A 72 0.46 -13.36 -6.43
C LEU A 72 0.04 -14.71 -5.82
N PRO A 73 -1.21 -14.86 -5.35
CA PRO A 73 -1.69 -16.17 -4.94
C PRO A 73 -1.77 -17.04 -6.19
N VAL A 74 -0.97 -18.10 -6.24
CA VAL A 74 -1.08 -19.15 -7.25
C VAL A 74 -1.70 -20.35 -6.57
N ASP A 75 -2.91 -20.70 -6.99
CA ASP A 75 -3.53 -21.95 -6.58
C ASP A 75 -2.82 -23.11 -7.29
N GLN A 76 -2.35 -24.08 -6.52
CA GLN A 76 -1.71 -25.29 -7.05
C GLN A 76 -2.75 -26.36 -7.44
N GLY A 77 -4.05 -26.06 -7.32
CA GLY A 77 -5.14 -26.91 -7.79
C GLY A 77 -5.27 -28.23 -7.00
N ILE A 78 -4.93 -28.21 -5.72
CA ILE A 78 -5.10 -29.35 -4.80
C ILE A 78 -6.43 -29.22 -4.05
#